data_AF-A0A956N4E9-F1
#
_entry.id   AF-A0A956N4E9-F1
#
_cell.length_a   1.000
_cell.length_b   1.000
_cell.length_c   1.000
_cell.angle_alpha   90.00
_cell.angle_beta   90.00
_cell.angle_gamma   90.00
#
_symmetry.space_group_name_H-M   'P 1'
#
loop_
_entity.id
_entity.type
_entity.pdbx_description
1 polymer ?
#
loop_
_entity_poly.entity_id
_entity_poly.type
_entity_poly.pdbx_seq_one_letter_code
_entity_poly.pdbx_strand_id
1 'polypeptide(L)'
;MCFVPGAPFPDDGLLAPTAYTIQGAAVVPCSASSGDLGPACGTAQWGTDLDILVRNQLTTDAWLSILIDWNQDGTWGGVDANCGTPAPELAAANIPVPPTFGQTVPLSQLVAGLAPIAIGATNGYVWARFTLTDVPLPNPAGWTGSVGSGGFGSYPLGETEDYLLHVGSGQVAAPESGVAPTPPSAFPNPFRSETSIRFATARAGEVSVDVFDVRGRRIRTLVAGALAAGNHDARWDATDDRGHPVSPGVYFARVRGPESRHVVRIALVR
;
A
#
# COMPACT_ATOMS: atom_id res chain seq x y z
N MET A 1 9.14 -5.02 0.70
CA MET A 1 8.44 -5.92 -0.24
C MET A 1 6.97 -5.55 -0.13
N CYS A 2 6.40 -4.91 -1.14
CA CYS A 2 4.98 -4.57 -1.12
C CYS A 2 4.18 -5.87 -1.22
N PHE A 3 3.34 -6.16 -0.23
CA PHE A 3 2.27 -7.12 -0.46
C PHE A 3 1.27 -6.46 -1.41
N VAL A 4 1.34 -6.89 -2.67
CA VAL A 4 0.26 -6.73 -3.62
C VAL A 4 -0.77 -7.78 -3.23
N PRO A 5 -2.06 -7.44 -3.07
CA PRO A 5 -3.09 -8.43 -2.77
C PRO A 5 -2.98 -9.59 -3.75
N GLY A 6 -2.67 -10.77 -3.21
CA GLY A 6 -2.48 -11.97 -3.98
C GLY A 6 -3.85 -12.50 -4.40
N ALA A 7 -4.25 -12.19 -5.64
CA ALA A 7 -5.43 -12.74 -6.30
C ALA A 7 -6.79 -12.44 -5.60
N PRO A 8 -7.91 -12.41 -6.33
CA PRO A 8 -9.22 -12.33 -5.71
C PRO A 8 -9.52 -13.69 -5.08
N PHE A 9 -9.18 -13.86 -3.80
CA PHE A 9 -9.91 -14.82 -2.99
C PHE A 9 -11.28 -14.23 -2.65
N PRO A 10 -12.33 -15.05 -2.48
CA PRO A 10 -13.69 -14.57 -2.20
C PRO A 10 -13.90 -14.10 -0.76
N ASP A 11 -12.86 -14.20 0.09
CA ASP A 11 -12.94 -13.96 1.54
C ASP A 11 -12.40 -12.57 1.89
N ASP A 12 -12.82 -12.07 3.05
CA ASP A 12 -12.89 -10.68 3.48
C ASP A 12 -11.58 -9.89 3.51
N GLY A 13 -11.17 -9.46 2.33
CA GLY A 13 -9.96 -8.66 2.13
C GLY A 13 -9.91 -7.43 3.05
N LEU A 14 -8.94 -7.44 3.97
CA LEU A 14 -8.37 -6.18 4.45
C LEU A 14 -7.84 -5.43 3.21
N LEU A 15 -8.33 -4.22 3.00
CA LEU A 15 -7.81 -3.38 1.92
C LEU A 15 -7.10 -2.18 2.54
N ALA A 16 -5.88 -2.40 3.03
CA ALA A 16 -4.81 -1.41 3.19
C ALA A 16 -5.14 -0.03 3.81
N PRO A 17 -4.55 0.33 4.96
CA PRO A 17 -3.84 1.60 5.05
C PRO A 17 -2.63 1.58 4.09
N THR A 18 -2.25 2.72 3.54
CA THR A 18 -1.07 2.83 2.67
C THR A 18 0.20 2.36 3.39
N ALA A 19 0.75 1.23 2.92
CA ALA A 19 1.84 0.51 3.58
C ALA A 19 3.21 1.21 3.49
N TYR A 20 4.11 0.83 4.39
CA TYR A 20 5.54 1.14 4.28
C TYR A 20 6.29 -0.08 3.70
N THR A 21 7.38 0.13 2.97
CA THR A 21 8.26 -0.95 2.47
C THR A 21 9.68 -0.79 3.02
N ILE A 22 10.36 -1.91 3.26
CA ILE A 22 11.80 -1.91 3.53
C ILE A 22 12.55 -1.82 2.18
N GLN A 23 13.42 -0.82 2.04
CA GLN A 23 14.36 -0.64 0.93
C GLN A 23 15.78 -0.51 1.48
N GLY A 24 16.56 -1.60 1.42
CA GLY A 24 17.85 -1.67 2.13
C GLY A 24 17.64 -1.75 3.64
N ALA A 25 18.29 -0.87 4.41
CA ALA A 25 18.10 -0.74 5.86
C ALA A 25 17.06 0.33 6.24
N ALA A 26 16.42 0.96 5.26
CA ALA A 26 15.46 2.03 5.49
C ALA A 26 14.03 1.54 5.29
N VAL A 27 13.12 2.08 6.09
CA VAL A 27 11.68 1.96 5.86
C VAL A 27 11.23 3.19 5.07
N VAL A 28 10.56 2.97 3.94
CA VAL A 28 10.08 4.02 3.03
C VAL A 28 8.54 3.95 2.93
N PRO A 29 7.82 5.08 3.12
CA PRO A 29 6.37 5.13 2.94
C PRO A 29 5.96 4.87 1.48
N CYS A 30 4.84 4.18 1.27
CA CYS A 30 4.17 4.20 -0.03
C CYS A 30 3.43 5.54 -0.17
N SER A 31 3.61 6.16 -1.33
CA SER A 31 3.47 7.59 -1.62
C SER A 31 2.06 8.22 -1.56
N ALA A 32 1.13 7.70 -0.75
CA ALA A 32 -0.24 8.21 -0.68
C ALA A 32 -0.79 8.46 0.75
N SER A 33 0.00 8.23 1.81
CA SER A 33 -0.25 8.88 3.11
C SER A 33 1.04 9.42 3.71
N SER A 34 1.02 10.68 4.10
CA SER A 34 2.07 11.33 4.87
C SER A 34 1.44 11.80 6.17
N GLY A 35 1.65 11.05 7.25
CA GLY A 35 1.07 11.35 8.55
C GLY A 35 1.64 10.48 9.65
N ASP A 36 1.69 11.05 10.84
CA ASP A 36 2.02 10.35 12.08
C ASP A 36 0.74 9.95 12.78
N LEU A 37 0.81 8.90 13.60
CA LEU A 37 -0.24 8.61 14.59
C LEU A 37 -0.43 9.75 15.61
N GLY A 38 0.54 10.67 15.70
CA GLY A 38 0.61 11.71 16.71
C GLY A 38 1.80 11.53 17.66
N PRO A 39 1.93 12.40 18.68
CA PRO A 39 3.04 12.36 19.62
C PRO A 39 3.03 11.08 20.46
N ALA A 40 4.22 10.58 20.79
CA ALA A 40 4.39 9.52 21.79
C ALA A 40 3.68 9.87 23.11
N CYS A 41 3.13 8.85 23.78
CA CYS A 41 2.26 9.00 24.96
C CYS A 41 0.98 9.84 24.73
N GLY A 42 0.60 10.08 23.47
CA GLY A 42 -0.66 10.70 23.08
C GLY A 42 -1.76 9.69 22.79
N THR A 43 -2.76 10.13 22.03
CA THR A 43 -3.82 9.28 21.49
C THR A 43 -4.00 9.56 20.00
N ALA A 44 -4.18 8.50 19.22
CA ALA A 44 -4.51 8.55 17.80
C ALA A 44 -6.03 8.47 17.62
N GLN A 45 -6.59 9.43 16.91
CA GLN A 45 -8.00 9.54 16.59
C GLN A 45 -8.33 8.91 15.23
N TRP A 46 -9.42 8.15 15.18
CA TRP A 46 -9.90 7.56 13.92
C TRP A 46 -10.36 8.64 12.93
N GLY A 47 -10.06 8.44 11.64
CA GLY A 47 -10.42 9.34 10.55
C GLY A 47 -9.59 10.63 10.47
N THR A 48 -8.67 10.84 11.42
CA THR A 48 -7.79 12.02 11.49
C THR A 48 -6.33 11.62 11.59
N ASP A 49 -5.95 10.85 12.60
CA ASP A 49 -4.58 10.37 12.82
C ASP A 49 -4.36 8.96 12.25
N LEU A 50 -5.40 8.11 12.30
CA LEU A 50 -5.41 6.76 11.75
C LEU A 50 -6.72 6.49 11.01
N ASP A 51 -6.63 5.84 9.86
CA ASP A 51 -7.78 5.19 9.26
C ASP A 51 -7.32 4.01 8.39
N ILE A 52 -8.24 3.07 8.16
CA ILE A 52 -8.00 1.96 7.25
C ILE A 52 -9.16 1.86 6.27
N LEU A 53 -8.85 1.51 5.03
CA LEU A 53 -9.88 1.17 4.07
C LEU A 53 -10.30 -0.30 4.30
N VAL A 54 -11.59 -0.54 4.33
CA VAL A 54 -12.16 -1.87 4.57
C VAL A 54 -13.18 -2.21 3.49
N ARG A 55 -13.28 -3.51 3.21
CA ARG A 55 -14.28 -4.05 2.30
C ARG A 55 -14.74 -5.40 2.83
N ASN A 56 -15.93 -5.44 3.40
CA ASN A 56 -16.55 -6.68 3.85
C ASN A 56 -17.53 -7.17 2.78
N GLN A 57 -17.26 -8.36 2.23
CA GLN A 57 -18.10 -8.98 1.20
C GLN A 57 -19.10 -9.99 1.78
N LEU A 58 -19.03 -10.29 3.07
CA LEU A 58 -20.01 -11.11 3.77
C LEU A 58 -21.38 -10.43 3.85
N THR A 59 -22.36 -11.23 4.25
CA THR A 59 -23.70 -10.77 4.63
C THR A 59 -23.81 -10.44 6.12
N THR A 60 -22.74 -10.65 6.89
CA THR A 60 -22.64 -10.41 8.34
C THR A 60 -21.44 -9.52 8.66
N ASP A 61 -21.38 -8.99 9.88
CA ASP A 61 -20.22 -8.22 10.33
C ASP A 61 -18.97 -9.11 10.37
N ALA A 62 -17.87 -8.59 9.81
CA ALA A 62 -16.52 -9.07 10.11
C ALA A 62 -15.98 -8.31 11.33
N TRP A 63 -14.85 -8.75 11.88
CA TRP A 63 -14.32 -8.27 13.16
C TRP A 63 -12.85 -7.94 13.03
N LEU A 64 -12.51 -6.66 13.19
CA LEU A 64 -11.14 -6.16 13.14
C LEU A 64 -10.52 -6.12 14.54
N SER A 65 -9.30 -6.63 14.65
CA SER A 65 -8.43 -6.45 15.81
C SER A 65 -7.05 -5.97 15.37
N ILE A 66 -6.43 -5.11 16.20
CA ILE A 66 -5.18 -4.43 15.89
C ILE A 66 -4.22 -4.63 17.06
N LEU A 67 -3.05 -5.17 16.74
CA LEU A 67 -1.90 -5.19 17.62
C LEU A 67 -0.88 -4.14 17.16
N ILE A 68 -0.21 -3.46 18.09
CA ILE A 68 0.89 -2.53 17.83
C ILE A 68 2.02 -2.81 18.82
N ASP A 69 3.19 -3.14 18.29
CA ASP A 69 4.42 -3.36 19.05
C ASP A 69 5.05 -1.99 19.39
N TRP A 70 4.57 -1.38 20.48
CA TRP A 70 5.01 -0.07 20.94
C TRP A 70 6.45 -0.04 21.44
N ASN A 71 6.90 -1.14 22.04
CA ASN A 71 8.22 -1.25 22.67
C ASN A 71 9.28 -1.78 21.68
N GLN A 72 8.86 -2.22 20.49
CA GLN A 72 9.70 -2.73 19.40
C GLN A 72 10.53 -3.96 19.79
N ASP A 73 10.04 -4.77 20.73
CA ASP A 73 10.74 -5.97 21.19
C ASP A 73 10.43 -7.23 20.37
N GLY A 74 9.44 -7.15 19.45
CA GLY A 74 9.02 -8.24 18.58
C GLY A 74 8.12 -9.29 19.26
N THR A 75 7.74 -9.06 20.51
CA THR A 75 6.74 -9.83 21.27
C THR A 75 5.40 -9.09 21.18
N TRP A 76 4.31 -9.85 21.06
CA TRP A 76 2.97 -9.27 20.95
C TRP A 76 2.13 -9.63 22.19
N GLY A 77 1.29 -8.70 22.63
CA GLY A 77 0.31 -8.89 23.71
C GLY A 77 0.71 -8.30 25.07
N GLY A 78 1.73 -7.44 25.09
CA GLY A 78 2.17 -6.68 26.25
C GLY A 78 1.46 -5.33 26.44
N VAL A 79 2.06 -4.51 27.29
CA VAL A 79 1.64 -3.12 27.56
C VAL A 79 2.88 -2.26 27.70
N ASP A 80 2.94 -1.17 26.96
CA ASP A 80 3.92 -0.12 27.21
C ASP A 80 3.46 0.76 28.38
N ALA A 81 4.11 0.58 29.53
CA ALA A 81 3.81 1.29 30.77
C ALA A 81 4.67 2.55 30.97
N ASN A 82 5.48 2.95 29.99
CA ASN A 82 6.38 4.11 30.11
C ASN A 82 5.66 5.45 29.96
N CYS A 83 4.37 5.44 29.59
CA CYS A 83 3.51 6.60 29.55
C CYS A 83 2.68 6.75 30.84
N GLY A 84 2.21 7.97 31.13
CA GLY A 84 1.30 8.21 32.27
C GLY A 84 -0.02 7.43 32.18
N THR A 85 -0.46 7.15 30.95
CA THR A 85 -1.53 6.19 30.64
C THR A 85 -0.90 5.03 29.88
N PRO A 86 -1.02 3.77 30.34
CA PRO A 86 -0.43 2.63 29.65
C PRO A 86 -1.00 2.43 28.25
N ALA A 87 -0.14 2.13 27.27
CA ALA A 87 -0.54 1.81 25.89
C ALA A 87 -0.50 0.29 25.68
N PRO A 88 -1.66 -0.41 25.64
CA PRO A 88 -1.67 -1.84 25.38
C PRO A 88 -1.23 -2.14 23.95
N GLU A 89 -0.50 -3.24 23.77
CA GLU A 89 -0.13 -3.70 22.43
C GLU A 89 -1.37 -4.20 21.68
N LEU A 90 -2.38 -4.74 22.36
CA LEU A 90 -3.72 -4.89 21.78
C LEU A 90 -4.41 -3.52 21.72
N ALA A 91 -4.04 -2.74 20.71
CA ALA A 91 -4.49 -1.36 20.52
C ALA A 91 -6.01 -1.25 20.28
N ALA A 92 -6.60 -2.24 19.60
CA ALA A 92 -8.05 -2.36 19.43
C ALA A 92 -8.44 -3.82 19.23
N ALA A 93 -9.64 -4.20 19.67
CA ALA A 93 -10.15 -5.56 19.50
C ALA A 93 -11.63 -5.57 19.15
N ASN A 94 -12.03 -6.49 18.27
CA ASN A 94 -13.41 -6.75 17.89
C ASN A 94 -14.17 -5.49 17.43
N ILE A 95 -13.53 -4.64 16.64
CA ILE A 95 -14.24 -3.57 15.94
C ILE A 95 -15.12 -4.22 14.86
N PRO A 96 -16.45 -4.00 14.87
CA PRO A 96 -17.31 -4.57 13.84
C PRO A 96 -17.05 -3.87 12.51
N VAL A 97 -17.00 -4.64 11.43
CA VAL A 97 -16.91 -4.17 10.06
C VAL A 97 -18.17 -4.64 9.34
N PRO A 98 -19.23 -3.83 9.27
CA PRO A 98 -20.46 -4.20 8.57
C PRO A 98 -20.26 -4.51 7.09
N PRO A 99 -21.17 -5.29 6.45
CA PRO A 99 -21.16 -5.52 5.02
C PRO A 99 -21.09 -4.22 4.20
N THR A 100 -20.13 -4.13 3.29
CA THR A 100 -19.93 -2.93 2.44
C THR A 100 -20.46 -3.10 1.01
N PHE A 101 -21.05 -4.26 0.71
CA PHE A 101 -21.66 -4.59 -0.59
C PHE A 101 -20.75 -4.29 -1.79
N GLY A 102 -19.45 -4.57 -1.64
CA GLY A 102 -18.45 -4.40 -2.68
C GLY A 102 -17.81 -3.01 -2.75
N GLN A 103 -18.22 -2.07 -1.90
CA GLN A 103 -17.57 -0.77 -1.74
C GLN A 103 -16.36 -0.87 -0.80
N THR A 104 -15.32 -0.10 -1.09
CA THR A 104 -14.20 0.13 -0.18
C THR A 104 -14.43 1.45 0.53
N VAL A 105 -14.50 1.43 1.86
CA VAL A 105 -14.84 2.60 2.69
C VAL A 105 -13.83 2.76 3.83
N PRO A 106 -13.52 3.99 4.26
CA PRO A 106 -12.75 4.20 5.48
C PRO A 106 -13.52 3.69 6.70
N LEU A 107 -12.85 2.97 7.60
CA LEU A 107 -13.47 2.38 8.79
C LEU A 107 -14.10 3.45 9.67
N SER A 108 -13.46 4.62 9.81
CA SER A 108 -14.00 5.76 10.56
C SER A 108 -15.33 6.30 10.03
N GLN A 109 -15.61 6.11 8.74
CA GLN A 109 -16.87 6.49 8.10
C GLN A 109 -17.92 5.40 8.19
N LEU A 110 -17.50 4.14 8.38
CA LEU A 110 -18.38 2.98 8.49
C LEU A 110 -18.87 2.76 9.92
N VAL A 111 -18.01 3.00 10.92
CA VAL A 111 -18.30 2.73 12.33
C VAL A 111 -18.21 4.03 13.13
N ALA A 112 -19.33 4.46 13.70
CA ALA A 112 -19.37 5.65 14.53
C ALA A 112 -18.84 5.36 15.94
N GLY A 113 -18.17 6.35 16.54
CA GLY A 113 -17.78 6.30 17.96
C GLY A 113 -16.62 5.35 18.26
N LEU A 114 -15.74 5.09 17.29
CA LEU A 114 -14.52 4.31 17.52
C LEU A 114 -13.66 4.95 18.63
N ALA A 115 -13.23 4.13 19.58
CA ALA A 115 -12.36 4.58 20.65
C ALA A 115 -10.97 4.97 20.08
N PRO A 116 -10.37 6.09 20.56
CA PRO A 116 -9.01 6.43 20.21
C PRO A 116 -8.01 5.37 20.66
N ILE A 117 -6.91 5.24 19.92
CA ILE A 117 -5.82 4.32 20.26
C ILE A 117 -4.80 5.07 21.12
N ALA A 118 -4.42 4.51 22.26
CA ALA A 118 -3.31 5.04 23.06
C ALA A 118 -1.97 4.78 22.34
N ILE A 119 -1.10 5.79 22.30
CA ILE A 119 0.21 5.70 21.64
C ILE A 119 1.29 5.43 22.69
N GLY A 120 2.17 4.46 22.41
CA GLY A 120 3.31 4.15 23.28
C GLY A 120 4.35 5.27 23.39
N ALA A 121 5.36 5.07 24.24
CA ALA A 121 6.39 6.04 24.56
C ALA A 121 7.46 6.17 23.47
N THR A 122 7.57 5.19 22.58
CA THR A 122 8.60 5.14 21.55
C THR A 122 8.19 5.97 20.33
N ASN A 123 9.03 6.95 19.96
CA ASN A 123 8.90 7.68 18.69
C ASN A 123 9.51 6.88 17.52
N GLY A 124 9.11 7.21 16.30
CA GLY A 124 9.58 6.56 15.09
C GLY A 124 8.67 5.43 14.64
N TYR A 125 9.23 4.44 13.97
CA TYR A 125 8.44 3.37 13.36
C TYR A 125 8.10 2.24 14.34
N VAL A 126 6.84 1.83 14.37
CA VAL A 126 6.34 0.69 15.16
C VAL A 126 5.65 -0.32 14.25
N TRP A 127 5.76 -1.61 14.58
CA TRP A 127 5.04 -2.66 13.86
C TRP A 127 3.61 -2.72 14.34
N ALA A 128 2.69 -2.87 13.40
CA ALA A 128 1.28 -3.07 13.67
C ALA A 128 0.79 -4.29 12.90
N ARG A 129 -0.11 -5.04 13.50
CA ARG A 129 -0.75 -6.20 12.89
C ARG A 129 -2.25 -6.01 12.93
N PHE A 130 -2.87 -6.08 11.76
CA PHE A 130 -4.30 -5.96 11.59
C PHE A 130 -4.84 -7.33 11.22
N THR A 131 -5.87 -7.77 11.94
CA THR A 131 -6.51 -9.07 11.70
C THR A 131 -8.00 -8.86 11.54
N LEU A 132 -8.56 -9.32 10.43
CA LEU A 132 -10.00 -9.47 10.24
C LEU A 132 -10.39 -10.92 10.49
N THR A 133 -11.52 -11.13 11.15
CA THR A 133 -12.12 -12.45 11.37
C THR A 133 -13.62 -12.40 11.15
N ASP A 134 -14.22 -13.51 10.69
CA ASP A 134 -15.67 -13.65 10.53
C ASP A 134 -16.43 -13.63 11.86
N VAL A 135 -15.74 -13.94 12.96
CA VAL A 135 -16.27 -13.99 14.32
C VAL A 135 -15.40 -13.16 15.27
N PRO A 136 -15.96 -12.56 16.33
CA PRO A 136 -15.16 -11.80 17.28
C PRO A 136 -14.19 -12.71 18.03
N LEU A 137 -13.03 -12.17 18.41
CA LEU A 137 -12.08 -12.82 19.30
C LEU A 137 -12.76 -13.06 20.66
N PRO A 138 -12.91 -14.33 21.11
CA PRO A 138 -13.59 -14.67 22.35
C PRO A 138 -12.80 -14.28 23.61
N ASN A 139 -11.46 -14.22 23.51
CA ASN A 139 -10.59 -13.76 24.59
C ASN A 139 -9.47 -12.85 24.05
N PRO A 140 -9.76 -11.56 23.80
CA PRO A 140 -8.79 -10.66 23.18
C PRO A 140 -7.54 -10.43 24.04
N ALA A 141 -7.69 -10.40 25.37
CA ALA A 141 -6.61 -10.00 26.29
C ALA A 141 -5.36 -10.91 26.25
N GLY A 142 -5.47 -12.14 25.73
CA GLY A 142 -4.34 -13.07 25.55
C GLY A 142 -3.98 -13.33 24.09
N TRP A 143 -4.55 -12.56 23.15
CA TRP A 143 -4.36 -12.78 21.73
C TRP A 143 -3.13 -12.03 21.20
N THR A 144 -2.30 -12.74 20.43
CA THR A 144 -0.98 -12.28 19.96
C THR A 144 -0.88 -12.25 18.44
N GLY A 145 -2.00 -12.28 17.71
CA GLY A 145 -1.99 -11.98 16.28
C GLY A 145 -1.76 -13.17 15.35
N SER A 146 -2.02 -14.42 15.75
CA SER A 146 -1.91 -15.59 14.87
C SER A 146 -3.29 -16.16 14.50
N VAL A 147 -3.53 -16.34 13.20
CA VAL A 147 -4.71 -17.03 12.64
C VAL A 147 -4.28 -18.23 11.78
N GLY A 148 -4.29 -19.45 12.36
CA GLY A 148 -4.17 -20.77 11.69
C GLY A 148 -2.79 -21.47 11.77
N SER A 149 -2.62 -22.81 11.65
CA SER A 149 -3.52 -23.98 11.62
C SER A 149 -2.91 -25.11 12.49
N GLY A 150 -3.31 -25.22 13.76
CA GLY A 150 -2.91 -26.34 14.63
C GLY A 150 -2.70 -25.99 16.10
N GLY A 151 -3.64 -26.43 16.95
CA GLY A 151 -3.46 -26.65 18.40
C GLY A 151 -3.36 -25.40 19.28
N PHE A 152 -4.51 -24.92 19.76
CA PHE A 152 -4.76 -23.77 20.64
C PHE A 152 -4.73 -22.39 19.93
N GLY A 153 -5.92 -21.81 19.70
CA GLY A 153 -6.07 -20.42 19.21
C GLY A 153 -6.33 -20.23 17.71
N SER A 154 -6.64 -21.30 16.97
CA SER A 154 -6.94 -21.21 15.53
C SER A 154 -8.37 -20.71 15.28
N TYR A 155 -8.50 -19.48 14.79
CA TYR A 155 -9.76 -18.91 14.27
C TYR A 155 -9.84 -19.20 12.77
N PRO A 156 -10.74 -20.11 12.33
CA PRO A 156 -10.91 -20.36 10.91
C PRO A 156 -11.47 -19.09 10.25
N LEU A 157 -10.93 -18.73 9.08
CA LEU A 157 -11.43 -17.71 8.14
C LEU A 157 -10.92 -16.26 8.30
N GLY A 158 -10.01 -15.98 9.23
CA GLY A 158 -9.43 -14.63 9.34
C GLY A 158 -8.23 -14.35 8.43
N GLU A 159 -8.10 -13.11 7.97
CA GLU A 159 -6.91 -12.58 7.29
C GLU A 159 -6.07 -11.74 8.26
N THR A 160 -4.75 -11.74 8.10
CA THR A 160 -3.83 -10.95 8.92
C THR A 160 -2.76 -10.29 8.07
N GLU A 161 -2.52 -9.01 8.34
CA GLU A 161 -1.58 -8.18 7.61
C GLU A 161 -0.74 -7.33 8.56
N ASP A 162 0.56 -7.23 8.28
CA ASP A 162 1.51 -6.46 9.06
C ASP A 162 1.85 -5.14 8.35
N TYR A 163 1.82 -4.06 9.13
CA TYR A 163 2.06 -2.69 8.71
C TYR A 163 3.13 -2.06 9.57
N LEU A 164 3.80 -1.04 9.03
CA LEU A 164 4.60 -0.14 9.85
C LEU A 164 3.84 1.16 10.02
N LEU A 165 3.78 1.68 11.23
CA LEU A 165 3.18 2.97 11.54
C LEU A 165 4.26 3.91 12.08
N HIS A 166 4.10 5.21 11.92
CA HIS A 166 5.04 6.19 12.44
C HIS A 166 4.43 6.99 13.59
N VAL A 167 5.18 7.12 14.68
CA VAL A 167 4.86 7.91 15.87
C VAL A 167 5.74 9.16 15.88
N GLY A 168 5.12 10.33 15.91
CA GLY A 168 5.80 11.61 15.78
C GLY A 168 4.86 12.81 15.92
N SER A 169 5.40 13.96 16.33
CA SER A 169 4.65 15.19 16.55
C SER A 169 4.68 16.16 15.38
N GLY A 170 5.05 15.72 14.18
CA GLY A 170 5.18 16.60 13.03
C GLY A 170 5.33 15.78 11.77
N GLN A 171 4.51 16.11 10.76
CA GLN A 171 4.42 15.41 9.48
C GLN A 171 5.74 14.72 9.16
N VAL A 172 5.74 13.38 9.08
CA VAL A 172 6.83 12.68 8.38
C VAL A 172 6.98 13.46 7.10
N ALA A 173 8.15 14.09 6.91
CA ALA A 173 8.48 14.62 5.61
C ALA A 173 8.38 13.40 4.70
N ALA A 174 7.29 13.31 3.92
CA ALA A 174 7.26 12.45 2.77
C ALA A 174 8.59 12.74 2.06
N PRO A 175 9.41 11.72 1.73
CA PRO A 175 10.71 11.95 1.15
C PRO A 175 10.56 13.00 0.06
N GLU A 176 11.34 14.07 0.20
CA GLU A 176 11.06 15.38 -0.35
C GLU A 176 10.61 15.29 -1.82
N SER A 177 9.38 15.73 -2.07
CA SER A 177 8.85 16.05 -3.40
C SER A 177 8.92 14.92 -4.44
N GLY A 178 8.06 13.91 -4.31
CA GLY A 178 7.72 13.01 -5.41
C GLY A 178 6.21 12.83 -5.50
N VAL A 179 5.60 13.24 -6.62
CA VAL A 179 4.30 12.68 -7.02
C VAL A 179 4.45 11.16 -6.91
N ALA A 180 3.53 10.51 -6.19
CA ALA A 180 3.47 9.06 -6.12
C ALA A 180 3.74 8.46 -7.50
N PRO A 181 4.82 7.67 -7.70
CA PRO A 181 5.08 7.11 -9.00
C PRO A 181 3.94 6.17 -9.34
N THR A 182 2.97 6.67 -10.10
CA THR A 182 1.92 5.85 -10.66
C THR A 182 2.61 4.78 -11.50
N PRO A 183 2.31 3.49 -11.31
CA PRO A 183 2.90 2.45 -12.13
C PRO A 183 2.66 2.81 -13.60
N PRO A 184 3.70 2.80 -14.45
CA PRO A 184 3.56 3.27 -15.81
C PRO A 184 2.44 2.53 -16.54
N SER A 185 1.62 3.27 -17.29
CA SER A 185 0.48 2.73 -18.02
C SER A 185 0.52 3.20 -19.47
N ALA A 186 -0.04 2.40 -20.37
CA ALA A 186 -0.25 2.76 -21.75
C ALA A 186 -1.75 2.97 -21.98
N PHE A 187 -2.14 4.15 -22.48
CA PHE A 187 -3.53 4.42 -22.83
C PHE A 187 -3.61 5.19 -24.15
N PRO A 188 -4.47 4.77 -25.10
CA PRO A 188 -5.25 3.53 -25.08
C PRO A 188 -4.36 2.27 -25.18
N ASN A 189 -4.82 1.14 -24.64
CA ASN A 189 -4.17 -0.17 -24.81
C ASN A 189 -5.23 -1.29 -24.66
N PRO A 190 -5.58 -2.03 -25.73
CA PRO A 190 -4.99 -2.00 -27.07
C PRO A 190 -5.21 -0.68 -27.84
N PHE A 191 -4.38 -0.41 -28.85
CA PHE A 191 -4.45 0.82 -29.66
C PHE A 191 -4.34 0.55 -31.17
N ARG A 192 -4.82 1.50 -32.01
CA ARG A 192 -4.82 1.37 -33.49
C ARG A 192 -3.73 2.20 -34.18
N SER A 193 -3.58 3.46 -33.79
CA SER A 193 -2.65 4.41 -34.41
C SER A 193 -1.59 4.88 -33.45
N GLU A 194 -1.97 5.21 -32.22
CA GLU A 194 -1.05 5.68 -31.18
C GLU A 194 -1.48 5.30 -29.77
N THR A 195 -0.51 5.32 -28.86
CA THR A 195 -0.71 5.18 -27.42
C THR A 195 0.20 6.14 -26.67
N SER A 196 -0.20 6.53 -25.48
CA SER A 196 0.60 7.34 -24.57
C SER A 196 1.06 6.51 -23.39
N ILE A 197 2.37 6.48 -23.17
CA ILE A 197 2.99 5.86 -21.99
C ILE A 197 3.07 6.93 -20.91
N ARG A 198 2.18 6.84 -19.93
CA ARG A 198 2.14 7.71 -18.75
C ARG A 198 2.99 7.12 -17.66
N PHE A 199 3.87 7.92 -17.09
CA PHE A 199 4.75 7.51 -15.99
C PHE A 199 5.04 8.70 -15.09
N ALA A 200 5.55 8.43 -13.90
CA ALA A 200 5.93 9.45 -12.95
C ALA A 200 7.36 9.25 -12.47
N THR A 201 8.02 10.37 -12.17
CA THR A 201 9.40 10.42 -11.67
C THR A 201 9.38 11.01 -10.28
N ALA A 202 9.87 10.25 -9.31
CA ALA A 202 9.87 10.67 -7.91
C ALA A 202 10.86 11.81 -7.65
N ARG A 203 11.94 11.90 -8.43
CA ARG A 203 12.93 12.98 -8.39
C ARG A 203 13.41 13.34 -9.77
N ALA A 204 13.95 14.55 -9.92
CA ALA A 204 14.58 14.96 -11.16
C ALA A 204 15.81 14.08 -11.46
N GLY A 205 16.03 13.75 -12.74
CA GLY A 205 17.20 12.99 -13.16
C GLY A 205 17.04 12.35 -14.53
N GLU A 206 18.04 11.57 -14.93
CA GLU A 206 18.08 10.87 -16.22
C GLU A 206 16.98 9.82 -16.34
N VAL A 207 16.19 9.93 -17.41
CA VAL A 207 15.08 9.04 -17.74
C VAL A 207 15.22 8.53 -19.16
N SER A 208 14.91 7.24 -19.37
CA SER A 208 14.73 6.67 -20.70
C SER A 208 13.41 5.91 -20.83
N VAL A 209 12.71 6.12 -21.95
CA VAL A 209 11.52 5.35 -22.33
C VAL A 209 11.78 4.73 -23.70
N ASP A 210 11.88 3.41 -23.73
CA ASP A 210 12.24 2.64 -24.92
C ASP A 210 11.15 1.60 -25.23
N VAL A 211 10.77 1.44 -26.49
CA VAL A 211 9.83 0.41 -26.95
C VAL A 211 10.59 -0.77 -27.55
N PHE A 212 10.20 -2.00 -27.20
CA PHE A 212 10.79 -3.26 -27.65
C PHE A 212 9.76 -4.18 -28.28
N ASP A 213 10.19 -5.01 -29.23
CA ASP A 213 9.41 -6.16 -29.69
C ASP A 213 9.57 -7.37 -28.74
N VAL A 214 8.79 -8.43 -28.99
CA VAL A 214 8.82 -9.68 -28.19
C VAL A 214 10.17 -10.40 -28.22
N ARG A 215 11.07 -10.07 -29.16
CA ARG A 215 12.43 -10.63 -29.25
C ARG A 215 13.44 -9.78 -28.48
N GLY A 216 13.00 -8.72 -27.81
CA GLY A 216 13.85 -7.79 -27.07
C GLY A 216 14.63 -6.82 -27.95
N ARG A 217 14.30 -6.70 -29.24
CA ARG A 217 14.91 -5.69 -30.11
C ARG A 217 14.25 -4.35 -29.86
N ARG A 218 15.06 -3.31 -29.65
CA ARG A 218 14.56 -1.93 -29.51
C ARG A 218 13.98 -1.47 -30.84
N ILE A 219 12.74 -1.01 -30.77
CA ILE A 219 11.97 -0.49 -31.89
C ILE A 219 12.08 1.03 -31.94
N ARG A 220 11.90 1.69 -30.79
CA ARG A 220 11.95 3.15 -30.70
C ARG A 220 12.40 3.65 -29.34
N THR A 221 13.11 4.76 -29.29
CA THR A 221 13.31 5.54 -28.06
C THR A 221 12.36 6.75 -28.08
N LEU A 222 11.53 6.88 -27.05
CA LEU A 222 10.54 7.97 -26.91
C LEU A 222 11.04 9.11 -26.03
N VAL A 223 11.84 8.78 -25.01
CA VAL A 223 12.45 9.73 -24.08
C VAL A 223 13.88 9.26 -23.81
N ALA A 224 14.83 10.20 -23.83
CA ALA A 224 16.19 10.01 -23.36
C ALA A 224 16.77 11.35 -22.89
N GLY A 225 16.87 11.52 -21.57
CA GLY A 225 17.47 12.70 -20.97
C GLY A 225 16.95 13.01 -19.57
N ALA A 226 17.45 14.10 -18.98
CA ALA A 226 17.03 14.58 -17.68
C ALA A 226 15.58 15.12 -17.70
N LEU A 227 14.73 14.61 -16.81
CA LEU A 227 13.39 15.11 -16.55
C LEU A 227 13.28 15.63 -15.12
N ALA A 228 12.41 16.63 -14.90
CA ALA A 228 12.03 17.07 -13.56
C ALA A 228 11.15 16.01 -12.87
N ALA A 229 11.08 16.05 -11.53
CA ALA A 229 10.12 15.25 -10.77
C ALA A 229 8.68 15.57 -11.21
N GLY A 230 7.81 14.56 -11.22
CA GLY A 230 6.40 14.72 -11.61
C GLY A 230 5.91 13.70 -12.64
N ASN A 231 4.71 13.95 -13.16
CA ASN A 231 4.03 13.13 -14.17
C ASN A 231 4.49 13.49 -15.58
N HIS A 232 4.70 12.46 -16.41
CA HIS A 232 5.19 12.56 -17.78
C HIS A 232 4.35 11.67 -18.71
N ASP A 233 4.28 12.07 -19.98
CA ASP A 233 3.57 11.34 -21.03
C ASP A 233 4.49 11.21 -22.26
N ALA A 234 4.74 9.96 -22.69
CA ALA A 234 5.54 9.64 -23.85
C ALA A 234 4.66 8.97 -24.92
N ARG A 235 4.35 9.72 -25.99
CA ARG A 235 3.51 9.25 -27.10
C ARG A 235 4.30 8.35 -28.05
N TRP A 236 3.69 7.23 -28.44
CA TRP A 236 4.17 6.35 -29.49
C TRP A 236 3.13 6.19 -30.61
N ASP A 237 3.55 6.42 -31.85
CA ASP A 237 2.76 6.47 -33.08
C ASP A 237 2.84 5.17 -33.91
N ALA A 238 3.20 4.05 -33.26
CA ALA A 238 3.45 2.77 -33.91
C ALA A 238 4.51 2.81 -35.02
N THR A 239 5.51 3.69 -34.92
CA THR A 239 6.67 3.68 -35.83
C THR A 239 7.99 3.34 -35.12
N ASP A 240 8.99 2.89 -35.87
CA ASP A 240 10.35 2.64 -35.40
C ASP A 240 11.21 3.92 -35.34
N ASP A 241 12.48 3.80 -34.92
CA ASP A 241 13.44 4.92 -34.90
C ASP A 241 13.71 5.54 -36.30
N ARG A 242 13.33 4.86 -37.39
CA ARG A 242 13.45 5.35 -38.77
C ARG A 242 12.14 5.93 -39.31
N GLY A 243 11.08 5.96 -38.49
CA GLY A 243 9.75 6.44 -38.88
C GLY A 243 8.94 5.44 -39.70
N HIS A 244 9.36 4.17 -39.82
CA HIS A 244 8.57 3.16 -40.51
C HIS A 244 7.51 2.57 -39.58
N PRO A 245 6.26 2.35 -40.06
CA PRO A 245 5.22 1.73 -39.27
C PRO A 245 5.58 0.28 -38.93
N VAL A 246 5.27 -0.13 -37.69
CA VAL A 246 5.51 -1.48 -37.20
C VAL A 246 4.29 -2.37 -37.39
N SER A 247 4.50 -3.69 -37.42
CA SER A 247 3.40 -4.65 -37.57
C SER A 247 2.51 -4.70 -36.32
N PRO A 248 1.21 -5.01 -36.45
CA PRO A 248 0.35 -5.31 -35.30
C PRO A 248 0.92 -6.44 -34.46
N GLY A 249 0.76 -6.36 -33.14
CA GLY A 249 1.35 -7.30 -32.21
C GLY A 249 1.58 -6.73 -30.82
N VAL A 250 2.28 -7.51 -30.00
CA VAL A 250 2.64 -7.13 -28.63
C VAL A 250 4.02 -6.48 -28.61
N TYR A 251 4.11 -5.37 -27.90
CA TYR A 251 5.31 -4.60 -27.65
C TYR A 251 5.48 -4.34 -26.15
N PHE A 252 6.68 -3.97 -25.74
CA PHE A 252 7.01 -3.67 -24.36
C PHE A 252 7.67 -2.30 -24.28
N ALA A 253 7.05 -1.35 -23.58
CA ALA A 253 7.70 -0.09 -23.22
C ALA A 253 8.45 -0.28 -21.91
N ARG A 254 9.73 0.08 -21.91
CA ARG A 254 10.60 0.05 -20.74
C ARG A 254 10.87 1.47 -20.29
N VAL A 255 10.41 1.80 -19.10
CA VAL A 255 10.66 3.09 -18.43
C VAL A 255 11.79 2.89 -17.43
N ARG A 256 12.84 3.70 -17.53
CA ARG A 256 13.97 3.74 -16.61
C ARG A 256 14.09 5.15 -16.08
N GLY A 257 14.06 5.31 -14.76
CA GLY A 257 14.44 6.54 -14.08
C GLY A 257 15.60 6.31 -13.13
N PRO A 258 15.97 7.34 -12.33
CA PRO A 258 17.09 7.26 -11.40
C PRO A 258 17.00 6.12 -10.36
N GLU A 259 15.78 5.72 -9.98
CA GLU A 259 15.53 4.73 -8.91
C GLU A 259 14.52 3.65 -9.31
N SER A 260 13.99 3.71 -10.52
CA SER A 260 12.90 2.83 -10.94
C SER A 260 13.12 2.26 -12.33
N ARG A 261 12.68 1.02 -12.51
CA ARG A 261 12.65 0.36 -13.81
C ARG A 261 11.36 -0.42 -13.96
N HIS A 262 10.52 -0.01 -14.90
CA HIS A 262 9.23 -0.62 -15.17
C HIS A 262 9.14 -1.10 -16.61
N VAL A 263 8.25 -2.06 -16.84
CA VAL A 263 7.91 -2.54 -18.17
C VAL A 263 6.40 -2.54 -18.32
N VAL A 264 5.90 -1.96 -19.40
CA VAL A 264 4.47 -1.89 -19.75
C VAL A 264 4.26 -2.72 -21.01
N ARG A 265 3.32 -3.66 -20.96
CA ARG A 265 2.90 -4.43 -22.15
C ARG A 265 1.90 -3.61 -22.96
N ILE A 266 2.14 -3.46 -24.26
CA ILE A 266 1.33 -2.66 -25.18
C ILE A 266 0.86 -3.55 -26.34
N ALA A 267 -0.41 -3.48 -26.72
CA ALA A 267 -0.98 -4.21 -27.85
C ALA A 267 -1.40 -3.27 -28.97
N LEU A 268 -0.77 -3.39 -30.14
CA LEU A 268 -1.15 -2.73 -31.38
C LEU A 268 -2.10 -3.64 -32.18
N VAL A 269 -3.29 -3.13 -32.50
CA VAL A 269 -4.32 -3.80 -33.31
C VAL A 269 -4.60 -2.99 -34.58
N ARG A 270 -5.07 -3.65 -35.64
CA ARG A 270 -5.53 -2.98 -36.86
C ARG A 270 -7.01 -2.67 -36.80
#